data_AF-A0AAV2KJ08-F1
#
_entry.id   AF-A0AAV2KJ08-F1
#
_cell.length_a   1.000
_cell.length_b   1.000
_cell.length_c   1.000
_cell.angle_alpha   90.00
_cell.angle_beta   90.00
_cell.angle_gamma   90.00
#
_symmetry.space_group_name_H-M   'P 1'
#
loop_
_entity.id
_entity.type
_entity.pdbx_description
1 polymer ?
#
loop_
_entity_poly.entity_id
_entity_poly.type
_entity_poly.pdbx_seq_one_letter_code
_entity_poly.pdbx_strand_id
1 'polypeptide(L)'
;MDRNEFTTQLFSTTGATLTVYTPKRKKAVYILSSMHNLVQTDDTTKRKPNTVTLYNTTKCGVDIMDQMVREYSVRSGTRRWPVAVFYNMIDMAALNAHVLYQACTGKQERRVAFLVALARELAHSHVGAKKAQKEEML
;
A
#
# COMPACT_ATOMS: atom_id res chain seq x y z
N MET A 1 -27.43 24.49 1.09
CA MET A 1 -26.57 25.60 0.64
C MET A 1 -25.92 25.21 -0.67
N ASP A 2 -26.18 25.94 -1.76
CA ASP A 2 -25.52 25.69 -3.06
C ASP A 2 -24.07 26.19 -2.95
N ARG A 3 -23.08 25.29 -3.07
CA ARG A 3 -21.66 25.66 -3.02
C ARG A 3 -21.14 25.85 -4.44
N ASN A 4 -20.47 26.97 -4.68
CA ASN A 4 -19.84 27.28 -5.96
C ASN A 4 -18.71 26.28 -6.24
N GLU A 5 -18.59 25.87 -7.50
CA GLU A 5 -17.55 24.93 -7.93
C GLU A 5 -16.15 25.55 -7.83
N PHE A 6 -15.14 24.72 -7.54
CA PHE A 6 -13.75 25.11 -7.36
C PHE A 6 -13.53 26.16 -6.26
N THR A 7 -14.41 26.15 -5.25
CA THR A 7 -14.24 26.97 -4.04
C THR A 7 -13.67 26.15 -2.88
N THR A 8 -12.87 26.82 -2.06
CA THR A 8 -12.28 26.26 -0.85
C THR A 8 -12.69 27.13 0.34
N GLN A 9 -13.21 26.49 1.39
CA GLN A 9 -13.47 27.10 2.69
C GLN A 9 -12.52 26.50 3.73
N LEU A 10 -12.07 27.32 4.68
CA LEU A 10 -11.11 26.93 5.70
C LEU A 10 -11.71 27.16 7.09
N PHE A 11 -11.52 26.18 7.96
CA PHE A 11 -11.81 26.31 9.39
C PHE A 11 -10.56 25.87 10.15
N SER A 12 -10.00 26.75 10.96
CA SER A 12 -8.75 26.47 11.69
C SER A 12 -8.97 26.52 13.20
N THR A 13 -8.29 25.61 13.90
CA THR A 13 -8.08 25.65 15.35
C THR A 13 -6.57 25.64 15.63
N THR A 14 -6.17 25.77 16.89
CA THR A 14 -4.77 25.94 17.32
C THR A 14 -3.81 24.84 16.84
N GLY A 15 -4.30 23.66 16.46
CA GLY A 15 -3.47 22.53 16.01
C GLY A 15 -3.94 21.81 14.74
N ALA A 16 -4.97 22.31 14.06
CA ALA A 16 -5.49 21.67 12.85
C ALA A 16 -6.30 22.62 11.97
N THR A 17 -6.25 22.34 10.67
CA THR A 17 -7.00 23.05 9.65
C THR A 17 -7.91 22.07 8.92
N LEU A 18 -9.21 22.36 8.90
CA LEU A 18 -10.21 21.69 8.06
C LEU A 18 -10.35 22.47 6.74
N THR A 19 -9.97 21.81 5.66
CA THR A 19 -10.21 22.28 4.29
C THR A 19 -11.48 21.67 3.74
N VAL A 20 -12.39 22.51 3.24
CA VAL A 20 -13.61 22.10 2.55
C VAL A 20 -13.53 22.56 1.10
N TYR A 21 -13.24 21.63 0.21
CA TYR A 21 -13.08 21.90 -1.23
C TYR A 21 -14.28 21.38 -2.01
N THR A 22 -14.84 22.18 -2.91
CA THR A 22 -16.01 21.81 -3.73
C THR A 22 -15.57 21.53 -5.19
N PRO A 23 -15.14 20.31 -5.55
CA PRO A 23 -14.67 20.01 -6.90
C PRO A 23 -15.77 20.01 -7.96
N LYS A 24 -17.04 19.83 -7.57
CA LYS A 24 -18.21 19.81 -8.45
C LYS A 24 -19.42 20.35 -7.70
N ARG A 25 -20.41 20.92 -8.41
CA ARG A 25 -21.68 21.34 -7.77
C ARG A 25 -22.27 20.21 -6.93
N LYS A 26 -22.69 20.55 -5.70
CA LYS A 26 -23.25 19.62 -4.69
C LYS A 26 -22.32 18.51 -4.19
N LYS A 27 -21.02 18.48 -4.56
CA LYS A 27 -20.03 17.54 -4.04
C LYS A 27 -18.90 18.28 -3.35
N ALA A 28 -18.65 17.96 -2.09
CA ALA A 28 -17.56 18.54 -1.30
C ALA A 28 -16.63 17.47 -0.75
N VAL A 29 -15.35 17.81 -0.69
CA VAL A 29 -14.26 17.03 -0.10
C VAL A 29 -13.83 17.73 1.18
N TYR A 30 -13.79 16.99 2.27
CA TYR A 30 -13.39 17.48 3.58
C TYR A 30 -12.05 16.84 3.95
N ILE A 31 -11.05 17.68 4.26
CA ILE A 31 -9.73 17.21 4.69
C ILE A 31 -9.36 17.93 5.97
N LEU A 32 -9.20 17.17 7.04
CA LEU A 32 -8.64 17.66 8.29
C LEU A 32 -7.12 17.38 8.27
N SER A 33 -6.32 18.39 8.57
CA SER A 33 -4.87 18.24 8.63
C SER A 33 -4.28 19.04 9.78
N SER A 34 -3.41 18.40 10.57
CA SER A 34 -2.54 19.05 11.56
C SER A 34 -1.22 19.54 10.98
N MET A 35 -0.92 19.22 9.71
CA MET A 35 0.35 19.58 9.05
C MET A 35 0.28 20.91 8.30
N HIS A 36 -0.91 21.34 7.89
CA HIS A 36 -1.08 22.51 7.03
C HIS A 36 -1.54 23.72 7.85
N ASN A 37 -0.60 24.60 8.17
CA ASN A 37 -0.87 25.90 8.79
C ASN A 37 -1.37 26.93 7.76
N LEU A 38 -1.00 26.76 6.49
CA LEU A 38 -1.43 27.60 5.38
C LEU A 38 -1.93 26.72 4.23
N VAL A 39 -3.14 27.03 3.74
CA VAL A 39 -3.73 26.34 2.57
C VAL A 39 -3.62 27.24 1.36
N GLN A 40 -2.92 26.76 0.34
CA GLN A 40 -2.77 27.41 -0.95
C GLN A 40 -3.52 26.62 -2.01
N THR A 41 -4.14 27.32 -2.95
CA THR A 41 -4.75 26.70 -4.14
C THR A 41 -3.77 26.74 -5.30
N ASP A 42 -3.78 25.71 -6.13
CA ASP A 42 -3.04 25.75 -7.40
C ASP A 42 -3.58 26.84 -8.35
N ASP A 43 -2.75 27.24 -9.31
CA ASP A 43 -3.09 28.23 -10.35
C ASP A 43 -3.91 27.63 -11.50
N THR A 44 -4.43 26.41 -11.32
CA THR A 44 -5.23 25.75 -12.34
C THR A 44 -6.68 26.21 -12.27
N THR A 45 -7.45 25.95 -13.33
CA THR A 45 -8.90 26.20 -13.35
C THR A 45 -9.65 25.52 -12.21
N LYS A 46 -9.11 24.42 -11.67
CA LYS A 46 -9.71 23.65 -10.58
C LYS A 46 -9.41 24.22 -9.20
N ARG A 47 -8.41 25.10 -9.06
CA ARG A 47 -7.99 25.74 -7.81
C ARG A 47 -7.87 24.75 -6.65
N LYS A 48 -7.25 23.59 -6.91
CA LYS A 48 -7.21 22.50 -5.95
C LYS A 48 -6.31 22.91 -4.77
N PRO A 49 -6.77 22.80 -3.51
CA PRO A 49 -5.95 23.15 -2.36
C PRO A 49 -4.83 22.11 -2.14
N ASN A 50 -3.66 22.58 -1.68
CA ASN A 50 -2.49 21.77 -1.39
C ASN A 50 -2.79 20.60 -0.45
N THR A 51 -3.70 20.76 0.51
CA THR A 51 -4.19 19.70 1.41
C THR A 51 -4.80 18.52 0.64
N VAL A 52 -5.59 18.79 -0.40
CA VAL A 52 -6.19 17.77 -1.28
C VAL A 52 -5.13 17.14 -2.18
N THR A 53 -4.18 17.92 -2.67
CA THR A 53 -3.08 17.40 -3.49
C THR A 53 -2.17 16.47 -2.68
N LEU A 54 -1.76 16.87 -1.48
CA LEU A 54 -0.93 16.05 -0.61
C LEU A 54 -1.63 14.75 -0.23
N TYR A 55 -2.89 14.83 0.21
CA TYR A 55 -3.68 13.64 0.54
C TYR A 55 -3.77 12.66 -0.64
N ASN A 56 -4.03 13.15 -1.85
CA ASN A 56 -4.11 12.28 -3.03
C ASN A 56 -2.78 11.58 -3.36
N THR A 57 -1.66 12.24 -3.07
CA THR A 57 -0.32 11.69 -3.32
C THR A 57 0.00 10.58 -2.31
N THR A 58 -0.41 10.75 -1.04
CA THR A 58 -0.03 9.83 0.04
C THR A 58 -1.04 8.71 0.29
N LYS A 59 -2.33 8.91 -0.02
CA LYS A 59 -3.40 7.93 0.28
C LYS A 59 -3.25 6.58 -0.42
N CYS A 60 -2.49 6.52 -1.53
CA CYS A 60 -2.43 5.34 -2.39
C CYS A 60 -1.52 4.21 -1.87
N GLY A 61 -0.75 4.44 -0.81
CA GLY A 61 0.24 3.46 -0.34
C GLY A 61 -0.34 2.08 -0.01
N VAL A 62 -1.47 2.05 0.71
CA VAL A 62 -2.15 0.80 1.07
C VAL A 62 -2.76 0.13 -0.18
N ASP A 63 -3.41 0.90 -1.05
CA ASP A 63 -4.02 0.37 -2.28
C ASP A 63 -2.96 -0.27 -3.20
N ILE A 64 -1.79 0.35 -3.31
CA ILE A 64 -0.66 -0.16 -4.09
C ILE A 64 -0.13 -1.46 -3.46
N MET A 65 0.04 -1.49 -2.13
CA MET A 65 0.44 -2.70 -1.41
C MET A 65 -0.56 -3.85 -1.63
N ASP A 66 -1.85 -3.58 -1.50
CA ASP A 66 -2.92 -4.56 -1.70
C ASP A 66 -2.94 -5.09 -3.14
N GLN A 67 -2.74 -4.22 -4.13
CA GLN A 67 -2.62 -4.60 -5.53
C GLN A 67 -1.41 -5.52 -5.75
N MET A 68 -0.24 -5.17 -5.20
CA MET A 68 0.96 -6.00 -5.30
C MET A 68 0.71 -7.36 -4.65
N VAL A 69 0.26 -7.41 -3.40
CA VAL A 69 -0.03 -8.66 -2.69
C VAL A 69 -0.96 -9.57 -3.52
N ARG A 70 -2.01 -9.02 -4.12
CA ARG A 70 -2.96 -9.77 -4.94
C ARG A 70 -2.36 -10.39 -6.21
N GLU A 71 -1.35 -9.76 -6.82
CA GLU A 71 -0.71 -10.25 -8.05
C GLU A 71 0.03 -11.58 -7.82
N TYR A 72 0.67 -11.72 -6.65
CA TYR A 72 1.42 -12.92 -6.28
C TYR A 72 1.04 -13.33 -4.84
N SER A 73 -0.13 -13.94 -4.72
CA SER A 73 -0.69 -14.37 -3.43
C SER A 73 -0.63 -15.88 -3.25
N VAL A 74 -0.31 -16.34 -2.04
CA VAL A 74 -0.38 -17.75 -1.63
C VAL A 74 -1.77 -18.17 -1.13
N ARG A 75 -2.74 -17.24 -1.16
CA ARG A 75 -4.10 -17.50 -0.66
C ARG A 75 -4.74 -18.64 -1.44
N SER A 76 -5.26 -19.61 -0.68
CA SER A 76 -6.10 -20.69 -1.21
C SER A 76 -7.46 -20.71 -0.52
N GLY A 77 -8.45 -21.30 -1.18
CA GLY A 77 -9.79 -21.45 -0.62
C GLY A 77 -9.76 -22.26 0.68
N THR A 78 -10.13 -21.64 1.79
CA THR A 78 -10.11 -22.26 3.12
C THR A 78 -11.37 -21.92 3.91
N ARG A 79 -11.86 -22.90 4.70
CA ARG A 79 -12.98 -22.70 5.64
C ARG A 79 -12.51 -22.33 7.05
N ARG A 80 -11.20 -22.25 7.27
CA ARG A 80 -10.59 -21.94 8.57
C ARG A 80 -10.03 -20.53 8.51
N TRP A 81 -10.72 -19.56 9.14
CA TRP A 81 -10.29 -18.15 9.15
C TRP A 81 -8.83 -17.94 9.61
N PRO A 82 -8.27 -18.71 10.57
CA PRO A 82 -6.87 -18.50 10.97
C PRO A 82 -5.89 -18.80 9.82
N VAL A 83 -6.22 -19.79 8.97
CA VAL A 83 -5.41 -20.14 7.79
C VAL A 83 -5.45 -19.00 6.77
N ALA A 84 -6.59 -18.33 6.59
CA ALA A 84 -6.68 -17.18 5.71
C ALA A 84 -5.83 -16.00 6.20
N VAL A 85 -5.80 -15.76 7.51
CA VAL A 85 -4.92 -14.75 8.12
C VAL A 85 -3.44 -15.13 7.93
N PHE A 86 -3.10 -16.41 8.13
CA PHE A 86 -1.75 -16.90 7.91
C PHE A 86 -1.26 -16.69 6.46
N TYR A 87 -2.10 -16.93 5.46
CA TYR A 87 -1.76 -16.62 4.06
C TYR A 87 -1.48 -15.13 3.84
N ASN A 88 -2.30 -14.24 4.42
CA ASN A 88 -2.03 -12.80 4.32
C ASN A 88 -0.70 -12.41 4.98
N MET A 89 -0.35 -13.04 6.11
CA MET A 89 0.94 -12.82 6.78
C MET A 89 2.12 -13.22 5.88
N ILE A 90 2.03 -14.37 5.19
CA ILE A 90 3.07 -14.81 4.25
C ILE A 90 3.22 -13.80 3.10
N ASP A 91 2.11 -13.38 2.49
CA ASP A 91 2.16 -12.44 1.36
C ASP A 91 2.78 -11.09 1.75
N MET A 92 2.40 -10.55 2.92
CA MET A 92 2.98 -9.31 3.46
C MET A 92 4.46 -9.48 3.82
N ALA A 93 4.83 -10.60 4.44
CA ALA A 93 6.22 -10.87 4.80
C ALA A 93 7.12 -10.96 3.56
N ALA A 94 6.66 -11.64 2.50
CA ALA A 94 7.40 -11.76 1.25
C ALA A 94 7.55 -10.42 0.53
N LEU A 95 6.51 -9.58 0.55
CA LEU A 95 6.58 -8.22 -0.01
C LEU A 95 7.59 -7.35 0.77
N ASN A 96 7.51 -7.35 2.11
CA ASN A 96 8.42 -6.59 2.95
C ASN A 96 9.88 -7.06 2.79
N ALA A 97 10.10 -8.38 2.69
CA ALA A 97 11.41 -8.95 2.42
C ALA A 97 11.96 -8.49 1.06
N HIS A 98 11.13 -8.42 0.03
CA HIS A 98 11.54 -7.90 -1.28
C HIS A 98 11.94 -6.42 -1.23
N VAL A 99 11.13 -5.58 -0.58
CA VAL A 99 11.44 -4.15 -0.40
C VAL A 99 12.75 -3.97 0.36
N LEU A 100 12.95 -4.73 1.44
CA LEU A 100 14.19 -4.69 2.23
C LEU A 100 15.40 -5.16 1.41
N TYR A 101 15.25 -6.24 0.64
CA TYR A 101 16.30 -6.75 -0.24
C TYR A 101 16.76 -5.69 -1.25
N GLN A 102 15.83 -5.01 -1.91
CA GLN A 102 16.15 -3.95 -2.87
C GLN A 102 16.81 -2.76 -2.18
N ALA A 103 16.34 -2.38 -0.99
CA ALA A 103 16.90 -1.28 -0.21
C ALA A 103 18.35 -1.57 0.26
N CYS A 104 18.63 -2.79 0.70
CA CYS A 104 19.95 -3.17 1.21
C CYS A 104 20.97 -3.46 0.10
N THR A 105 20.53 -3.98 -1.04
CA THR A 105 21.45 -4.40 -2.12
C THR A 105 21.58 -3.37 -3.25
N GLY A 106 20.65 -2.43 -3.33
CA GLY A 106 20.52 -1.50 -4.46
C GLY A 106 20.09 -2.18 -5.77
N LYS A 107 19.83 -3.49 -5.77
CA LYS A 107 19.45 -4.24 -6.97
C LYS A 107 17.96 -4.06 -7.26
N GLN A 108 17.65 -3.74 -8.50
CA GLN A 108 16.27 -3.72 -9.00
C GLN A 108 15.95 -5.08 -9.63
N GLU A 109 15.50 -6.01 -8.80
CA GLU A 109 15.03 -7.33 -9.24
C GLU A 109 13.51 -7.34 -9.43
N ARG A 110 13.02 -8.07 -10.43
CA ARG A 110 11.58 -8.34 -10.57
C ARG A 110 11.07 -9.18 -9.40
N ARG A 111 9.98 -8.76 -8.76
CA ARG A 111 9.38 -9.47 -7.62
C ARG A 111 9.17 -10.98 -7.84
N VAL A 112 8.75 -11.40 -9.03
CA VAL A 112 8.55 -12.84 -9.30
C VAL A 112 9.85 -13.65 -9.22
N ALA A 113 10.98 -13.06 -9.65
CA ALA A 113 12.29 -13.72 -9.58
C ALA A 113 12.74 -13.87 -8.12
N PHE A 114 12.58 -12.80 -7.33
CA PHE A 114 12.81 -12.81 -5.89
C PHE A 114 11.98 -13.89 -5.19
N LEU A 115 10.67 -13.99 -5.49
CA LEU A 115 9.78 -14.99 -4.89
C LEU A 115 10.18 -16.42 -5.27
N VAL A 116 10.59 -16.66 -6.52
CA VAL A 116 11.08 -17.99 -6.95
C VAL A 116 12.39 -18.35 -6.25
N ALA A 117 13.32 -17.42 -6.11
CA ALA A 117 14.56 -17.64 -5.37
C ALA A 117 14.27 -17.96 -3.90
N LEU A 118 13.45 -17.12 -3.25
CA LEU A 118 13.00 -17.32 -1.87
C LEU A 118 12.35 -18.69 -1.66
N ALA A 119 11.43 -19.09 -2.54
CA ALA A 119 10.76 -20.38 -2.44
C ALA A 119 11.74 -21.56 -2.58
N ARG A 120 12.74 -21.45 -3.48
CA ARG A 120 13.79 -22.48 -3.65
C ARG A 120 14.67 -22.59 -2.42
N GLU A 121 15.09 -21.46 -1.85
CA GLU A 121 15.92 -21.43 -0.64
C GLU A 121 15.20 -22.05 0.56
N LEU A 122 13.93 -21.68 0.78
CA LEU A 122 13.11 -22.25 1.86
C LEU A 122 12.86 -23.76 1.67
N ALA A 123 12.75 -24.24 0.44
CA ALA A 123 12.54 -25.65 0.14
C ALA A 123 13.82 -26.50 0.24
N HIS A 124 15.00 -25.91 0.14
CA HIS A 124 16.27 -26.62 -0.06
C HIS A 124 16.55 -27.66 1.04
N SER A 125 16.42 -27.27 2.31
CA SER A 125 16.67 -28.16 3.46
C SER A 125 15.73 -29.36 3.49
N HIS A 126 14.44 -29.15 3.21
CA HIS A 126 13.44 -30.21 3.20
C HIS A 126 13.58 -31.15 2.02
N VAL A 127 13.89 -30.64 0.82
CA VAL A 127 14.10 -31.48 -0.36
C VAL A 127 15.35 -32.34 -0.20
N GLY A 128 16.44 -31.79 0.35
CA GLY A 128 17.66 -32.53 0.67
C GLY A 128 17.41 -33.67 1.66
N ALA A 129 16.74 -33.38 2.78
CA ALA A 129 16.41 -34.36 3.80
C ALA A 129 15.55 -35.52 3.25
N LYS A 130 14.56 -35.22 2.40
CA LYS A 130 13.72 -36.25 1.76
C LYS A 130 14.48 -37.12 0.76
N LYS A 131 15.47 -36.58 0.06
CA LYS A 131 16.30 -37.35 -0.88
C LYS A 131 17.18 -38.35 -0.12
N ALA A 132 17.86 -37.89 0.94
CA ALA A 132 18.69 -38.74 1.79
C ALA A 132 17.89 -39.90 2.41
N GLN A 133 16.69 -39.61 2.96
CA GLN A 133 15.80 -40.66 3.49
C GLN A 133 15.37 -41.69 2.44
N LYS A 134 15.23 -41.27 1.18
CA LYS A 134 14.84 -42.18 0.09
C LYS A 134 16.01 -43.06 -0.36
N GLU A 135 17.23 -42.52 -0.35
CA GLU A 135 18.47 -43.25 -0.66
C GLU A 135 18.84 -44.25 0.43
N GLU A 136 18.53 -43.98 1.70
CA GLU A 136 18.69 -44.92 2.82
C GLU A 136 17.67 -46.08 2.81
N MET A 137 16.57 -45.94 2.07
CA MET A 137 15.48 -46.94 1.97
C MET A 137 15.60 -47.85 0.74
N LEU A 138 16.61 -47.62 -0.12
CA LEU A 138 16.94 -48.35 -1.34
C LEU A 138 18.17 -49.23 -1.12
#